data_AF-A0AAQ3MEK5-F1
#
_entry.id   AF-A0AAQ3MEK5-F1
#
_cell.length_a   1.000
_cell.length_b   1.000
_cell.length_c   1.000
_cell.angle_alpha   90.00
_cell.angle_beta   90.00
_cell.angle_gamma   90.00
#
_symmetry.space_group_name_H-M   'P 1'
#
loop_
_entity.id
_entity.type
_entity.pdbx_description
1 polymer ?
#
loop_
_entity_poly.entity_id
_entity_poly.type
_entity_poly.pdbx_seq_one_letter_code
_entity_poly.pdbx_strand_id
1 'polypeptide(L)'
;MGKREFALMVMFAGILVLGNLQEASAQCGGNFSAVFDRCEDFYREDGPTEPNMECCEELRRQNIDLQCACDYIASRSPGIGPRNGIDLNRTVSVSRACEIDVPAGLRCGDFIIPPSPAPYPAPPPEEGS
;
A
#
# COMPACT_ATOMS: atom_id res chain seq x y z
N MET A 1 23.96 -9.52 16.58
CA MET A 1 23.31 -10.24 15.47
C MET A 1 24.40 -10.65 14.51
N GLY A 2 24.71 -11.95 14.40
CA GLY A 2 25.67 -12.42 13.42
C GLY A 2 25.10 -12.38 11.99
N LYS A 3 25.99 -12.44 10.99
CA LYS A 3 25.63 -12.37 9.57
C LYS A 3 24.62 -13.45 9.16
N ARG A 4 24.68 -14.61 9.82
CA ARG A 4 23.76 -15.73 9.57
C ARG A 4 22.37 -15.46 10.16
N GLU A 5 22.29 -14.92 11.36
CA GLU A 5 21.01 -14.54 11.98
C GLU A 5 20.33 -13.40 11.23
N PHE A 6 21.11 -12.41 10.76
CA PHE A 6 20.59 -11.33 9.92
C PHE A 6 20.04 -11.85 8.58
N ALA A 7 20.80 -12.73 7.89
CA ALA A 7 20.35 -13.32 6.63
C ALA A 7 19.07 -14.15 6.79
N LEU A 8 18.94 -14.93 7.88
CA LEU A 8 17.72 -15.68 8.17
C LEU A 8 16.54 -14.75 8.44
N MET A 9 16.71 -13.70 9.25
CA MET A 9 15.63 -12.73 9.50
C MET A 9 15.14 -12.07 8.21
N VAL A 10 16.05 -11.63 7.34
CA VAL A 10 15.69 -11.01 6.05
C VAL A 10 14.94 -12.00 5.15
N MET A 11 15.40 -13.26 5.06
CA MET A 11 14.70 -14.27 4.27
C MET A 11 13.29 -14.57 4.81
N PHE A 12 13.14 -14.74 6.12
CA PHE A 12 11.84 -15.00 6.73
C PHE A 12 10.88 -13.82 6.51
N ALA A 13 11.35 -12.57 6.70
CA ALA A 13 10.56 -11.38 6.43
C ALA A 13 10.15 -11.30 4.95
N GLY A 14 11.08 -11.56 4.03
CA GLY A 14 10.80 -11.55 2.58
C GLY A 14 9.75 -12.59 2.17
N ILE A 15 9.83 -13.82 2.69
CA ILE A 15 8.84 -14.88 2.42
C ILE A 15 7.45 -14.46 2.92
N LEU A 16 7.37 -13.85 4.11
CA LEU A 16 6.10 -13.37 4.65
C LEU A 16 5.50 -12.27 3.78
N VAL A 17 6.29 -11.27 3.37
CA VAL A 17 5.81 -10.17 2.52
C VAL A 17 5.36 -10.69 1.14
N LEU A 18 6.20 -11.46 0.46
CA LEU A 18 5.90 -12.01 -0.86
C LEU A 18 4.70 -12.96 -0.83
N GLY A 19 4.57 -13.78 0.22
CA GLY A 19 3.40 -14.63 0.41
C GLY A 19 2.11 -13.84 0.52
N ASN A 20 2.11 -12.74 1.29
CA ASN A 20 0.93 -11.88 1.40
C ASN A 20 0.58 -11.17 0.08
N LEU A 21 1.57 -10.76 -0.72
CA LEU A 21 1.36 -10.16 -2.04
C LEU A 21 0.75 -11.15 -3.04
N GLN A 22 1.23 -12.40 -3.00
CA GLN A 22 0.70 -13.45 -3.87
C GLN A 22 -0.75 -13.80 -3.49
N GLU A 23 -1.07 -13.86 -2.20
CA GLU A 23 -2.45 -14.06 -1.76
C GLU A 23 -3.37 -12.89 -2.13
N ALA A 24 -2.90 -11.64 -2.01
CA ALA A 24 -3.64 -10.48 -2.48
C ALA A 24 -3.93 -10.56 -3.98
N SER A 25 -2.92 -10.94 -4.78
CA SER A 25 -3.05 -11.12 -6.23
C SER A 25 -4.07 -12.21 -6.57
N ALA A 26 -4.09 -13.30 -5.81
CA ALA A 26 -5.04 -14.39 -6.01
C ALA A 26 -6.48 -14.01 -5.65
N GLN A 27 -6.67 -13.15 -4.65
CA GLN A 27 -8.00 -12.75 -4.15
C GLN A 27 -8.57 -11.54 -4.89
N CYS A 28 -7.75 -10.52 -5.11
CA CYS A 28 -8.15 -9.22 -5.64
C CYS A 28 -7.80 -9.03 -7.13
N GLY A 29 -7.13 -10.00 -7.74
CA GLY A 29 -6.67 -9.90 -9.13
C GLY A 29 -5.42 -9.03 -9.28
N GLY A 30 -4.93 -8.93 -10.52
CA GLY A 30 -3.66 -8.26 -10.83
C GLY A 30 -2.43 -8.98 -10.26
N ASN A 31 -1.29 -8.30 -10.27
CA ASN A 31 -0.03 -8.77 -9.73
C ASN A 31 0.52 -7.75 -8.72
N PHE A 32 0.20 -7.94 -7.45
CA PHE A 32 0.66 -7.08 -6.37
C PHE A 32 2.18 -7.14 -6.18
N SER A 33 2.83 -8.27 -6.47
CA SER A 33 4.28 -8.36 -6.39
C SER A 33 4.95 -7.46 -7.43
N ALA A 34 4.45 -7.46 -8.67
CA ALA A 34 4.95 -6.57 -9.72
C ALA A 34 4.69 -5.08 -9.39
N VAL A 35 3.53 -4.76 -8.81
CA VAL A 35 3.25 -3.39 -8.33
C VAL A 35 4.20 -3.01 -7.21
N PHE A 36 4.38 -3.87 -6.21
CA PHE A 36 5.28 -3.62 -5.09
C PHE A 36 6.71 -3.39 -5.58
N ASP A 37 7.24 -4.26 -6.44
CA ASP A 37 8.59 -4.14 -6.99
C ASP A 37 8.84 -2.82 -7.74
N ARG A 38 7.79 -2.20 -8.30
CA ARG A 38 7.88 -0.94 -9.06
C ARG A 38 7.50 0.30 -8.26
N CYS A 39 6.67 0.14 -7.24
CA CYS A 39 6.04 1.26 -6.54
C CYS A 39 6.41 1.39 -5.05
N GLU A 40 7.07 0.38 -4.45
CA GLU A 40 7.34 0.34 -3.00
C GLU A 40 7.93 1.65 -2.47
N ASP A 41 8.92 2.22 -3.17
CA ASP A 41 9.59 3.44 -2.75
C ASP A 41 8.63 4.64 -2.61
N PHE A 42 7.55 4.70 -3.39
CA PHE A 42 6.57 5.79 -3.33
C PHE A 42 5.54 5.61 -2.22
N TYR A 43 5.43 4.42 -1.62
CA TYR A 43 4.52 4.12 -0.52
C TYR A 43 5.15 4.27 0.86
N ARG A 44 6.49 4.30 0.92
CA ARG A 44 7.25 4.59 2.15
C ARG A 44 7.06 6.04 2.59
N GLU A 45 7.12 6.26 3.89
CA GLU A 45 6.98 7.59 4.51
C GLU A 45 7.99 8.61 3.96
N ASP A 46 9.24 8.19 3.77
CA ASP A 46 10.37 8.97 3.25
C ASP A 46 10.54 8.86 1.72
N GLY A 47 9.54 8.31 1.04
CA GLY A 47 9.53 8.11 -0.40
C GLY A 47 9.46 9.41 -1.22
N PRO A 48 9.63 9.34 -2.56
CA PRO A 48 9.34 10.45 -3.46
C PRO A 48 7.84 10.75 -3.53
N THR A 49 7.45 12.03 -3.56
CA THR A 49 6.03 12.45 -3.53
C THR A 49 5.30 12.17 -4.85
N GLU A 50 6.04 12.15 -5.96
CA GLU A 50 5.49 11.92 -7.29
C GLU A 50 5.88 10.53 -7.79
N PRO A 51 4.92 9.71 -8.28
CA PRO A 51 5.24 8.42 -8.86
C PRO A 51 6.01 8.58 -10.18
N ASN A 52 6.91 7.64 -10.44
CA ASN A 52 7.54 7.54 -11.76
C ASN A 52 6.57 6.91 -12.78
N MET A 53 6.91 7.07 -14.06
CA MET A 53 6.12 6.55 -15.17
C MET A 53 5.96 5.02 -15.10
N GLU A 54 7.03 4.30 -14.73
CA GLU A 54 7.01 2.83 -14.64
C GLU A 54 6.01 2.30 -13.61
N CYS A 55 5.97 2.89 -12.41
CA CYS A 55 5.01 2.54 -11.37
C CYS A 55 3.58 2.82 -11.83
N CYS A 56 3.39 3.99 -12.43
CA CYS A 56 2.10 4.44 -12.95
C CYS A 56 1.57 3.58 -14.10
N GLU A 57 2.42 3.14 -15.01
CA GLU A 57 2.06 2.20 -16.08
C GLU A 57 1.70 0.84 -15.50
N GLU A 58 2.49 0.35 -14.55
CA GLU A 58 2.25 -0.98 -14.00
C GLU A 58 0.96 -1.03 -13.18
N LEU A 59 0.68 0.00 -12.39
CA LEU A 59 -0.59 0.15 -11.69
C LEU A 59 -1.80 0.17 -12.64
N ARG A 60 -1.75 0.99 -13.70
CA ARG A 60 -2.84 1.10 -14.69
C ARG A 60 -3.07 -0.21 -15.45
N ARG A 61 -2.00 -0.99 -15.64
CA ARG A 61 -2.06 -2.28 -16.35
C ARG A 61 -2.70 -3.38 -15.52
N GLN A 62 -2.58 -3.31 -14.19
CA GLN A 62 -3.16 -4.33 -13.32
C GLN A 62 -4.68 -4.18 -13.25
N ASN A 63 -5.39 -5.29 -13.43
CA ASN A 63 -6.82 -5.35 -13.15
C ASN A 63 -7.06 -5.75 -11.68
N ILE A 64 -6.78 -4.82 -10.76
CA ILE A 64 -6.96 -5.00 -9.32
C ILE A 64 -8.36 -4.55 -8.91
N ASP A 65 -9.09 -5.40 -8.20
CA ASP A 65 -10.35 -5.02 -7.54
C ASP A 65 -10.04 -4.07 -6.38
N LEU A 66 -10.49 -2.82 -6.53
CA LEU A 66 -10.15 -1.74 -5.61
C LEU A 66 -10.66 -1.99 -4.20
N GLN A 67 -11.91 -2.46 -4.05
CA GLN A 67 -12.51 -2.70 -2.73
C GLN A 67 -11.80 -3.85 -2.01
N CYS A 68 -11.53 -4.96 -2.71
CA CYS A 68 -10.77 -6.08 -2.18
C CYS A 68 -9.36 -5.64 -1.75
N ALA A 69 -8.64 -4.89 -2.60
CA ALA A 69 -7.29 -4.42 -2.29
C ALA A 69 -7.28 -3.50 -1.04
N CYS A 70 -8.23 -2.56 -1.01
CA CYS A 70 -8.50 -1.65 0.10
C CYS A 70 -8.75 -2.42 1.41
N ASP A 71 -9.68 -3.37 1.41
CA ASP A 71 -9.96 -4.20 2.58
C ASP A 71 -8.75 -5.05 2.97
N TYR A 72 -8.06 -5.67 2.01
CA TYR A 72 -6.90 -6.52 2.26
C TYR A 72 -5.75 -5.75 2.95
N ILE A 73 -5.42 -4.56 2.43
CA ILE A 73 -4.35 -3.71 2.95
C ILE A 73 -4.71 -3.21 4.36
N ALA A 74 -5.98 -2.88 4.61
CA ALA A 74 -6.42 -2.35 5.89
C ALA A 74 -6.67 -3.43 6.96
N SER A 75 -7.18 -4.61 6.57
CA SER A 75 -7.69 -5.61 7.51
C SER A 75 -6.66 -6.68 7.90
N ARG A 76 -5.62 -6.91 7.09
CA ARG A 76 -4.73 -8.06 7.33
C ARG A 76 -3.58 -7.70 8.26
N SER A 77 -3.36 -8.52 9.28
CA SER A 77 -2.10 -8.63 10.01
C SER A 77 -1.47 -9.97 9.58
N PRO A 78 -0.24 -10.02 9.01
CA PRO A 78 0.73 -8.95 8.77
C PRO A 78 0.58 -8.42 7.33
N GLY A 79 -0.54 -7.77 7.03
CA GLY A 79 -0.77 -7.15 5.73
C GLY A 79 0.19 -6.01 5.48
N ILE A 80 0.33 -5.65 4.22
CA ILE A 80 1.14 -4.55 3.66
C ILE A 80 0.63 -3.16 4.09
N GLY A 81 -0.15 -3.05 5.16
CA GLY A 81 -0.69 -1.79 5.66
C GLY A 81 0.30 -1.02 6.56
N PRO A 82 -0.22 -0.11 7.42
CA PRO A 82 0.60 0.81 8.24
C PRO A 82 1.64 0.12 9.12
N ARG A 83 1.36 -1.11 9.56
CA ARG A 83 2.28 -1.89 10.41
C ARG A 83 3.56 -2.32 9.69
N ASN A 84 3.56 -2.31 8.35
CA ASN A 84 4.70 -2.63 7.51
C ASN A 84 5.38 -1.38 6.90
N GLY A 85 5.07 -0.18 7.40
CA GLY A 85 5.69 1.07 6.93
C GLY A 85 5.11 1.63 5.63
N ILE A 86 3.91 1.17 5.24
CA ILE A 86 3.18 1.71 4.09
C ILE A 86 2.13 2.71 4.58
N ASP A 87 2.25 3.94 4.11
CA ASP A 87 1.30 5.01 4.39
C ASP A 87 0.11 4.92 3.43
N LEU A 88 -1.09 4.63 3.97
CA LEU A 88 -2.30 4.49 3.16
C LEU A 88 -2.74 5.80 2.50
N ASN A 89 -2.55 6.94 3.15
CA ASN A 89 -2.84 8.24 2.54
C ASN A 89 -1.91 8.49 1.37
N ARG A 90 -0.65 8.07 1.50
CA ARG A 90 0.33 8.12 0.43
C ARG A 90 -0.01 7.17 -0.72
N THR A 91 -0.40 5.93 -0.43
CA THR A 91 -0.88 4.98 -1.45
C THR A 91 -2.06 5.56 -2.23
N VAL A 92 -3.06 6.12 -1.56
CA VAL A 92 -4.19 6.81 -2.20
C VAL A 92 -3.73 7.98 -3.08
N SER A 93 -2.80 8.79 -2.57
CA SER A 93 -2.28 9.96 -3.29
C SER A 93 -1.51 9.57 -4.56
N VAL A 94 -0.64 8.56 -4.47
CA VAL A 94 0.12 8.00 -5.60
C VAL A 94 -0.83 7.38 -6.62
N SER A 95 -1.80 6.58 -6.20
CA SER A 95 -2.79 5.98 -7.12
C SER A 95 -3.58 7.05 -7.88
N ARG A 96 -4.04 8.11 -7.20
CA ARG A 96 -4.72 9.24 -7.84
C ARG A 96 -3.82 10.05 -8.76
N ALA A 97 -2.55 10.23 -8.41
CA ALA A 97 -1.56 10.87 -9.28
C ALA A 97 -1.30 10.04 -10.55
N CYS A 98 -1.45 8.72 -10.47
CA CYS A 98 -1.49 7.81 -11.61
C CYS A 98 -2.88 7.70 -12.27
N GLU A 99 -3.79 8.66 -12.05
CA GLU A 99 -5.13 8.72 -12.67
C GLU A 99 -5.98 7.46 -12.44
N ILE A 100 -5.70 6.71 -11.38
CA ILE A 100 -6.53 5.59 -10.95
C ILE A 100 -7.70 6.18 -10.17
N ASP A 101 -8.91 5.77 -10.51
CA ASP A 101 -10.11 6.20 -9.80
C ASP A 101 -10.16 5.54 -8.42
N VAL A 102 -9.83 6.32 -7.39
CA VAL A 102 -9.89 5.92 -5.98
C VAL A 102 -10.91 6.82 -5.28
N PRO A 103 -12.17 6.39 -5.13
CA PRO A 103 -13.25 7.24 -4.68
C PRO A 103 -13.08 7.63 -3.22
N ALA A 104 -13.36 8.89 -2.93
CA ALA A 104 -13.40 9.37 -1.55
C ALA A 104 -14.54 8.70 -0.77
N GLY A 105 -14.34 8.49 0.54
CA GLY A 105 -15.33 7.86 1.41
C GLY A 105 -15.42 6.34 1.29
N LEU A 106 -14.62 5.72 0.41
CA LEU A 106 -14.46 4.26 0.39
C LEU A 106 -13.94 3.80 1.76
N ARG A 107 -14.62 2.82 2.36
CA ARG A 107 -14.20 2.24 3.64
C ARG A 107 -13.34 1.01 3.36
N CYS A 108 -12.10 1.06 3.86
CA CYS A 108 -11.12 -0.02 3.88
C CYS A 108 -11.01 -0.51 5.32
N GLY A 109 -11.88 -1.44 5.73
CA GLY A 109 -12.05 -1.76 7.15
C GLY A 109 -12.32 -0.52 8.01
N ASP A 110 -11.36 -0.16 8.89
CA ASP A 110 -11.43 1.01 9.77
C ASP A 110 -10.86 2.30 9.14
N PHE A 111 -10.15 2.20 8.01
CA PHE A 111 -9.63 3.35 7.26
C PHE A 111 -10.67 3.88 6.27
N ILE A 112 -10.80 5.19 6.16
CA ILE A 112 -11.71 5.84 5.20
C ILE A 112 -10.89 6.69 4.26
N ILE A 113 -11.04 6.45 2.95
CA ILE A 113 -10.28 7.18 1.93
C ILE A 113 -10.64 8.67 1.97
N PRO A 114 -9.66 9.58 2.12
CA PRO A 114 -9.93 11.01 2.22
C PRO A 114 -10.35 11.61 0.86
N PRO A 115 -11.07 12.76 0.87
CA PRO A 115 -11.36 13.52 -0.34
C PRO A 115 -10.08 14.04 -1.02
N SER A 116 -10.16 14.33 -2.33
CA SER A 116 -9.10 14.98 -3.10
C SER A 116 -9.46 16.45 -3.40
N PRO A 117 -8.56 17.44 -3.18
CA PRO A 117 -7.27 17.28 -2.50
C PRO A 117 -7.47 17.00 -1.00
N ALA A 118 -6.55 16.26 -0.39
CA ALA A 118 -6.55 16.06 1.06
C ALA A 118 -6.61 17.45 1.73
N PRO A 119 -7.51 17.69 2.70
CA PRO A 119 -7.54 18.97 3.39
C PRO A 119 -6.16 19.16 4.04
N TYR A 120 -5.39 20.13 3.54
CA TYR A 120 -4.17 20.56 4.21
C TYR A 120 -4.51 21.63 5.26
N PRO A 121 -4.01 21.52 6.50
CA PRO A 121 -3.33 20.37 7.10
C PRO A 121 -4.34 19.36 7.67
N ALA A 122 -3.94 18.08 7.71
CA ALA A 122 -4.66 17.05 8.45
C ALA A 122 -4.80 17.47 9.92
N PRO A 123 -6.00 17.40 10.53
CA PRO A 123 -6.12 17.58 11.97
C PRO A 123 -5.29 16.49 12.67
N PRO A 124 -4.61 16.82 13.79
CA PRO A 124 -3.89 15.83 14.58
C PRO A 124 -4.84 14.69 14.99
N PRO A 125 -4.33 13.46 15.17
CA PRO A 125 -5.15 12.35 15.64
C PRO A 125 -5.83 12.79 16.94
N GLU A 126 -7.17 12.77 16.95
CA GLU A 126 -7.92 13.04 18.18
C GLU A 126 -7.62 11.90 19.16
N GLU A 127 -6.75 12.18 20.12
CA GLU A 127 -6.55 11.33 21.30
C GLU A 127 -7.88 11.24 22.04
N GLY A 128 -8.62 10.16 21.77
CA GLY A 128 -9.85 9.81 22.47
C GLY A 128 -9.57 9.50 23.94
N SER A 129 -10.34 10.18 24.79
CA SER A 129 -10.36 10.14 26.27
C SER A 129 -10.70 8.79 26.89
#